data_AF-A0A258KGQ3-F1
#
_entry.id   AF-A0A258KGQ3-F1
#
_cell.length_a   1.000
_cell.length_b   1.000
_cell.length_c   1.000
_cell.angle_alpha   90.00
_cell.angle_beta   90.00
_cell.angle_gamma   90.00
#
_symmetry.space_group_name_H-M   'P 1'
#
loop_
_entity.id
_entity.type
_entity.pdbx_description
1 polymer ?
#
loop_
_entity_poly.entity_id
_entity_poly.type
_entity_poly.pdbx_seq_one_letter_code
_entity_poly.pdbx_strand_id
1 'polypeptide(L)'
;MLGSLALTSFLTGVTEPIEFSFMFLAPVLYAVHALLTGLSMVIMNLLDVKLGFGFSAGLFDYVLNFNKATRPLMLIPVGLVYGAIYYGVFRWVIIRFDLKTPGREPDDAIAAPVARSAGGRGEDFLIALGGAANLASVDACTTRLRLIITGEGSVDEPRLKALGVRGVVRPSERALQVVLGPIADQVASEIRAAMGGAGARTASPTPVAATPAVTGDKAQAERLVAALGGSRNIETLGSCTSRLRVVVLDPLAVDETALKSLGARGVARIGERTIHVVLGPQADALAEAIRLLPA
;
A
#
# COMPACT_ATOMS: atom_id res chain seq x y z
N MET A 1 -7.55 16.79 -0.71
CA MET A 1 -7.38 15.62 0.18
C MET A 1 -8.20 15.76 1.46
N LEU A 2 -7.96 16.81 2.27
CA LEU A 2 -8.66 17.03 3.55
C LEU A 2 -10.19 17.07 3.45
N GLY A 3 -10.76 17.67 2.40
CA GLY A 3 -12.21 17.72 2.22
C GLY A 3 -12.88 16.35 2.06
N SER A 4 -12.21 15.38 1.42
CA SER A 4 -12.72 14.01 1.32
C SER A 4 -12.72 13.30 2.66
N LEU A 5 -11.65 13.46 3.44
CA LEU A 5 -11.54 12.89 4.78
C LEU A 5 -12.63 13.46 5.70
N ALA A 6 -12.79 14.79 5.69
CA ALA A 6 -13.83 15.49 6.44
C ALA A 6 -15.25 15.02 6.07
N LEU A 7 -15.54 14.88 4.77
CA LEU A 7 -16.85 14.42 4.31
C LEU A 7 -17.13 12.99 4.75
N THR A 8 -16.17 12.08 4.60
CA THR A 8 -16.34 10.69 5.04
C THR A 8 -16.56 10.61 6.54
N SER A 9 -15.73 11.28 7.35
CA SER A 9 -15.90 11.30 8.81
C SER A 9 -17.23 11.94 9.24
N PHE A 10 -17.70 12.98 8.54
CA PHE A 10 -19.00 13.58 8.82
C PHE A 10 -20.16 12.63 8.52
N LEU A 11 -20.13 11.94 7.37
CA LEU A 11 -21.20 11.05 6.95
C LEU A 11 -21.27 9.79 7.81
N THR A 12 -20.13 9.11 7.99
CA THR A 12 -20.07 7.80 8.65
C THR A 12 -19.77 7.88 10.14
N GLY A 13 -19.17 8.97 10.60
CA GLY A 13 -18.69 9.15 11.97
C GLY A 13 -17.27 8.64 12.21
N VAL A 14 -16.64 7.98 11.23
CA VAL A 14 -15.30 7.39 11.39
C VAL A 14 -14.23 8.48 11.33
N THR A 15 -13.60 8.81 12.47
CA THR A 15 -12.65 9.93 12.60
C THR A 15 -11.19 9.55 12.37
N GLU A 16 -10.84 8.26 12.35
CA GLU A 16 -9.46 7.77 12.25
C GLU A 16 -8.65 8.39 11.10
N PRO A 17 -9.20 8.56 9.87
CA PRO A 17 -8.41 9.13 8.78
C PRO A 17 -7.97 10.58 9.01
N ILE A 18 -8.75 11.34 9.80
CA ILE A 18 -8.40 12.71 10.19
C ILE A 18 -7.45 12.67 11.39
N GLU A 19 -7.71 11.83 12.38
CA GLU A 19 -6.90 11.72 13.60
C GLU A 19 -5.48 11.26 13.29
N PHE A 20 -5.32 10.29 12.38
CA PHE A 20 -4.01 9.79 11.97
C PHE A 20 -3.15 10.86 11.28
N SER A 21 -3.76 11.94 10.78
CA SER A 21 -3.03 13.04 10.17
C SER A 21 -2.22 13.87 11.18
N PHE A 22 -2.54 13.81 12.47
CA PHE A 22 -1.84 14.58 13.50
C PHE A 22 -1.49 13.79 14.77
N MET A 23 -2.09 12.63 15.04
CA MET A 23 -1.88 11.86 16.27
C MET A 23 -0.40 11.52 16.51
N PHE A 24 0.33 11.13 15.46
CA PHE A 24 1.76 10.80 15.56
C PHE A 24 2.68 12.02 15.43
N LEU A 25 2.18 13.09 14.82
CA LEU A 25 2.95 14.28 14.48
C LEU A 25 2.92 15.33 15.61
N ALA A 26 1.80 15.40 16.31
CA ALA A 26 1.52 16.33 17.39
C ALA A 26 0.74 15.65 18.53
N PRO A 27 1.40 14.84 19.39
CA PRO A 27 0.74 14.12 20.48
C PRO A 27 -0.02 15.03 21.45
N VAL A 28 0.48 16.25 21.69
CA VAL A 28 -0.20 17.26 22.53
C VAL A 28 -1.55 17.66 21.93
N LEU A 29 -1.62 17.82 20.61
CA LEU A 29 -2.86 18.16 19.92
C LEU A 29 -3.89 17.02 20.02
N TYR A 30 -3.42 15.76 20.02
CA TYR A 30 -4.26 14.59 20.27
C TYR A 30 -4.77 14.50 21.70
N ALA A 31 -3.98 14.89 22.70
CA ALA A 31 -4.46 14.98 24.08
C ALA A 31 -5.56 16.04 24.23
N VAL A 32 -5.41 17.19 23.56
CA VAL A 32 -6.45 18.24 23.51
C VAL A 32 -7.72 17.73 22.83
N HIS A 33 -7.58 17.00 21.71
CA HIS A 33 -8.69 16.32 21.02
C HIS A 33 -9.44 15.36 21.94
N ALA A 34 -8.73 14.51 22.68
CA ALA A 34 -9.33 13.56 23.61
C ALA A 34 -10.13 14.27 24.72
N LEU A 35 -9.59 15.36 25.27
CA LEU A 35 -10.27 16.16 26.29
C LEU A 35 -11.53 16.85 25.76
N LEU A 36 -11.44 17.47 24.57
CA LEU A 36 -12.60 18.10 23.93
C LEU A 36 -13.65 17.04 23.55
N THR A 37 -13.26 15.83 23.17
CA THR A 37 -14.20 14.74 22.90
C THR A 37 -14.91 14.28 24.18
N GLY A 38 -14.20 14.16 25.30
CA GLY A 38 -14.85 13.86 26.59
C GLY A 38 -15.81 14.96 27.04
N LEU A 39 -15.43 16.23 26.87
CA LEU A 39 -16.26 17.37 27.26
C LEU A 39 -17.54 17.48 26.42
N SER A 40 -17.52 17.08 25.14
CA SER A 40 -18.72 17.11 24.31
C SER A 40 -19.81 16.16 24.88
N MET A 41 -19.41 14.98 25.35
CA MET A 41 -20.32 14.03 26.00
C MET A 41 -20.91 14.60 27.29
N VAL A 42 -20.11 15.29 28.10
CA VAL A 42 -20.59 15.96 29.32
C VAL A 42 -21.62 17.04 28.98
N ILE A 43 -21.35 17.87 27.97
CA ILE A 43 -22.26 18.94 27.53
C ILE A 43 -23.58 18.35 27.02
N MET A 44 -23.53 17.29 26.19
CA MET A 44 -24.75 16.62 25.71
C MET A 44 -25.58 16.05 26.85
N ASN A 45 -24.93 15.45 27.85
CA ASN A 45 -25.59 14.94 29.04
C ASN A 45 -26.24 16.05 29.88
N LEU A 46 -25.54 17.17 30.10
CA LEU A 46 -26.07 18.33 30.85
C LEU A 46 -27.28 18.99 30.15
N LEU A 47 -27.31 18.97 28.82
CA LEU A 47 -28.41 19.51 28.02
C LEU A 47 -29.55 18.49 27.81
N ASP A 48 -29.44 17.30 28.40
CA ASP A 48 -30.36 16.16 28.23
C ASP A 48 -30.63 15.81 26.76
N VAL A 49 -29.58 15.91 25.92
CA VAL A 49 -29.64 15.52 24.51
C VAL A 49 -29.17 14.07 24.38
N LYS A 50 -30.07 13.20 23.91
CA LYS A 50 -29.79 11.76 23.77
C LYS A 50 -29.92 11.37 22.32
N LEU A 51 -28.80 10.96 21.73
CA LEU A 51 -28.71 10.51 20.35
C LEU A 51 -28.22 9.07 20.36
N GLY A 52 -29.03 8.15 19.83
CA GLY A 52 -28.60 6.78 19.61
C GLY A 52 -27.73 6.69 18.36
N PHE A 53 -26.68 5.86 18.41
CA PHE A 53 -25.86 5.53 17.25
C PHE A 53 -25.54 4.03 17.26
N GLY A 54 -25.42 3.43 16.07
CA GLY A 54 -25.11 2.01 15.94
C GLY A 54 -23.60 1.75 15.85
N PHE A 55 -22.89 2.56 15.07
CA PHE A 55 -21.47 2.33 14.79
C PHE A 55 -20.58 3.49 15.26
N SER A 56 -20.73 4.68 14.67
CA SER A 56 -19.72 5.75 14.87
C SER A 56 -20.31 7.15 15.01
N ALA A 57 -21.63 7.27 15.20
CA ALA A 57 -22.32 8.54 15.46
C ALA A 57 -22.16 9.58 14.34
N GLY A 58 -22.14 9.13 13.08
CA GLY A 58 -22.13 10.00 11.90
C GLY A 58 -23.49 10.60 11.56
N LEU A 59 -23.55 11.39 10.48
CA LEU A 59 -24.82 11.94 9.98
C LEU A 59 -25.86 10.85 9.68
N PHE A 60 -25.44 9.70 9.15
CA PHE A 60 -26.37 8.60 8.88
C PHE A 60 -27.01 8.06 10.16
N ASP A 61 -26.24 7.87 11.23
CA ASP A 61 -26.77 7.46 12.54
C ASP A 61 -27.76 8.50 13.07
N TYR A 62 -27.44 9.79 12.94
CA TYR A 62 -28.30 10.89 13.38
C TYR A 62 -29.64 10.91 12.65
N VAL A 63 -29.64 10.79 11.31
CA VAL A 63 -30.87 10.80 10.50
C VAL A 63 -31.71 9.57 10.77
N LEU A 64 -31.10 8.38 10.83
CA LEU A 64 -31.83 7.12 11.06
C LEU A 64 -32.46 7.06 12.47
N ASN A 65 -31.80 7.62 13.48
CA ASN A 65 -32.29 7.62 14.85
C ASN A 65 -33.05 8.90 15.24
N PHE A 66 -33.29 9.82 14.30
CA PHE A 66 -33.85 11.14 14.58
C PHE A 66 -35.18 11.07 15.37
N ASN A 67 -36.07 10.16 14.99
CA ASN A 67 -37.38 9.99 15.65
C ASN A 67 -37.31 9.30 17.02
N LYS A 68 -36.18 8.68 17.37
CA LYS A 68 -35.95 8.01 18.67
C LYS A 68 -35.12 8.86 19.63
N ALA A 69 -34.56 9.96 19.14
CA ALA A 69 -33.66 10.82 19.89
C ALA A 69 -34.41 11.79 20.82
N THR A 70 -33.76 12.18 21.92
CA THR A 70 -34.23 13.26 22.81
C THR A 70 -33.57 14.57 22.39
N ARG A 71 -34.38 15.56 22.00
CA ARG A 71 -33.95 16.90 21.57
C ARG A 71 -32.89 16.89 20.44
N PRO A 72 -33.06 16.12 19.35
CA PRO A 72 -32.03 15.95 18.31
C PRO A 72 -31.60 17.27 17.65
N LEU A 73 -32.52 18.21 17.50
CA LEU A 73 -32.24 19.52 16.89
C LEU A 73 -31.20 20.35 17.67
N MET A 74 -31.01 20.12 18.97
CA MET A 74 -29.99 20.81 19.77
C MET A 74 -28.56 20.47 19.33
N LEU A 75 -28.37 19.36 18.61
CA LEU A 75 -27.06 18.98 18.09
C LEU A 75 -26.52 20.03 17.10
N ILE A 76 -27.38 20.66 16.30
CA ILE A 76 -26.96 21.64 15.28
C ILE A 76 -26.33 22.89 15.91
N PRO A 77 -27.01 23.64 16.80
CA PRO A 77 -26.42 24.82 17.41
C PRO A 77 -25.23 24.48 18.30
N VAL A 78 -25.29 23.38 19.07
CA VAL A 78 -24.15 22.99 19.90
C VAL A 78 -22.97 22.57 19.04
N GLY A 79 -23.19 21.78 17.98
CA GLY A 79 -22.15 21.36 17.04
C GLY A 79 -21.49 22.53 16.32
N LEU A 80 -22.24 23.56 15.94
CA LEU A 80 -21.68 24.79 15.36
C LEU A 80 -20.77 25.53 16.34
N VAL A 81 -21.25 25.76 17.57
CA VAL A 81 -20.45 26.40 18.62
C VAL A 81 -19.22 25.56 18.95
N TYR A 82 -19.38 24.24 19.07
CA TYR A 82 -18.29 23.32 19.38
C TYR A 82 -17.27 23.25 18.25
N GLY A 83 -17.72 23.28 17.00
CA GLY A 83 -16.84 23.34 15.83
C GLY A 83 -16.00 24.63 15.80
N ALA A 84 -16.59 25.77 16.16
CA ALA A 84 -15.86 27.03 16.29
C ALA A 84 -14.82 26.97 17.42
N ILE A 85 -15.18 26.39 18.57
CA ILE A 85 -14.25 26.16 19.70
C ILE A 85 -13.11 25.24 19.27
N TYR A 86 -13.42 24.10 18.64
CA TYR A 86 -12.42 23.15 18.13
C TYR A 86 -11.45 23.83 17.19
N TYR A 87 -11.95 24.56 16.20
CA TYR A 87 -11.13 25.29 15.24
C TYR A 87 -10.24 26.34 15.94
N GLY A 88 -10.82 27.14 16.83
CA GLY A 88 -10.09 28.18 17.56
C GLY A 88 -8.96 27.61 18.43
N VAL A 89 -9.26 26.57 19.23
CA VAL A 89 -8.29 25.90 20.09
C VAL A 89 -7.20 25.23 19.25
N PHE A 90 -7.57 24.43 18.25
CA PHE A 90 -6.58 23.75 17.40
C PHE A 90 -5.67 24.75 16.70
N ARG A 91 -6.25 25.77 16.07
CA ARG A 91 -5.48 26.80 15.38
C ARG A 91 -4.52 27.52 16.33
N TRP A 92 -4.98 27.85 17.54
CA TRP A 92 -4.16 28.50 18.55
C TRP A 92 -2.99 27.60 18.98
N VAL A 93 -3.24 26.33 19.31
CA VAL A 93 -2.19 25.38 19.71
C VAL A 93 -1.19 25.17 18.56
N ILE A 94 -1.66 24.98 17.33
CA ILE A 94 -0.80 24.78 16.15
C ILE A 94 0.13 25.96 15.94
N ILE A 95 -0.39 27.20 15.99
CA ILE A 95 0.43 28.40 15.77
C ILE A 95 1.35 28.67 16.96
N ARG A 96 0.87 28.49 18.18
CA ARG A 96 1.60 28.83 19.40
C ARG A 96 2.78 27.89 19.68
N PHE A 97 2.68 26.64 19.26
CA PHE A 97 3.70 25.61 19.45
C PHE A 97 4.38 25.17 18.14
N ASP A 98 4.11 25.86 17.03
CA ASP A 98 4.63 25.56 15.70
C ASP A 98 4.54 24.07 15.33
N LEU A 99 3.35 23.49 15.53
CA LEU A 99 3.12 22.07 15.27
C LEU A 99 3.11 21.81 13.76
N LYS A 100 3.92 20.84 13.34
CA LYS A 100 4.06 20.43 11.93
C LYS A 100 2.88 19.61 11.45
N THR A 101 1.67 20.16 11.43
CA THR A 101 0.50 19.48 10.85
C THR A 101 0.67 19.29 9.33
N PRO A 102 -0.01 18.34 8.69
CA PRO A 102 0.07 18.16 7.23
C PRO A 102 -0.15 19.46 6.45
N GLY A 103 0.80 19.83 5.60
CA GLY A 103 0.82 21.11 4.87
C GLY A 103 1.55 22.26 5.60
N ARG A 104 2.11 22.02 6.79
CA ARG A 104 3.06 22.90 7.50
C ARG A 104 4.45 22.27 7.64
N GLU A 105 4.75 21.31 6.79
CA GLU A 105 6.12 20.86 6.63
C GLU A 105 6.92 22.03 6.02
N PRO A 106 8.18 22.25 6.43
CA PRO A 106 9.01 23.20 5.72
C PRO A 106 9.00 22.81 4.25
N ASP A 107 8.62 23.74 3.37
CA ASP A 107 8.93 23.61 1.96
C ASP A 107 10.45 23.48 1.93
N ASP A 108 10.96 22.25 1.78
CA ASP A 108 12.30 22.06 1.26
C ASP A 108 12.30 22.85 -0.03
N ALA A 109 13.01 23.98 0.01
CA ALA A 109 13.01 25.04 -0.98
C ALA A 109 12.76 24.44 -2.36
N ILE A 110 11.70 24.90 -3.05
CA ILE A 110 11.39 24.55 -4.44
C ILE A 110 12.72 24.41 -5.16
N ALA A 111 13.16 23.16 -5.31
CA ALA A 111 14.51 22.91 -5.78
C ALA A 111 14.54 23.54 -7.17
N ALA A 112 15.54 24.40 -7.39
CA ALA A 112 15.68 25.17 -8.62
C ALA A 112 15.39 24.25 -9.81
N PRO A 113 14.63 24.72 -10.84
CA PRO A 113 14.19 23.87 -11.94
C PRO A 113 15.40 23.12 -12.49
N VAL A 114 15.40 21.80 -12.28
CA VAL A 114 16.48 20.94 -12.74
C VAL A 114 16.48 21.05 -14.25
N ALA A 115 17.62 21.43 -14.83
CA ALA A 115 17.81 21.43 -16.27
C ALA A 115 17.48 20.02 -16.78
N ARG A 116 16.41 19.93 -17.57
CA ARG A 116 16.01 18.66 -18.20
C ARG A 116 17.09 18.26 -19.19
N SER A 117 17.57 17.03 -19.06
CA SER A 117 18.50 16.44 -20.02
C SER A 117 17.83 16.33 -21.39
N ALA A 118 18.65 16.39 -22.43
CA ALA A 118 18.19 16.20 -23.80
C ALA A 118 17.60 14.80 -24.05
N GLY A 119 18.01 13.78 -23.27
CA GLY A 119 17.48 12.40 -23.35
C GLY A 119 16.19 12.17 -22.56
N GLY A 120 15.56 13.23 -22.03
CA GLY A 120 14.22 13.17 -21.47
C GLY A 120 14.15 12.63 -20.03
N ARG A 121 12.91 12.40 -19.56
CA ARG A 121 12.59 12.14 -18.16
C ARG A 121 13.31 10.91 -17.58
N GLY A 122 13.46 9.83 -18.35
CA GLY A 122 14.17 8.62 -17.90
C GLY A 122 15.64 8.89 -17.56
N GLU A 123 16.33 9.70 -18.37
CA GLU A 123 17.71 10.08 -18.14
C GLU A 123 17.85 11.04 -16.96
N ASP A 124 16.91 11.98 -16.79
CA ASP A 124 16.87 12.87 -15.64
C ASP A 124 16.79 12.10 -14.31
N PHE A 125 15.92 11.09 -14.25
CA PHE A 125 15.82 10.18 -13.11
C PHE A 125 17.08 9.35 -12.93
N LEU A 126 17.68 8.87 -14.03
CA LEU A 126 18.91 8.08 -13.99
C LEU A 126 20.06 8.88 -13.39
N ILE A 127 20.23 10.14 -13.78
CA ILE A 127 21.24 11.05 -13.22
C ILE A 127 20.98 11.27 -11.72
N ALA A 128 19.73 11.53 -11.33
CA ALA A 128 19.36 11.74 -9.93
C ALA A 128 19.57 10.49 -9.06
N LEU A 129 19.49 9.30 -9.64
CA LEU A 129 19.72 8.02 -8.96
C LEU A 129 21.20 7.60 -8.91
N GLY A 130 22.13 8.42 -9.41
CA GLY A 130 23.57 8.12 -9.40
C GLY A 130 24.06 7.37 -10.64
N GLY A 131 23.28 7.35 -11.73
CA GLY A 131 23.62 6.74 -13.01
C GLY A 131 23.22 5.27 -13.15
N ALA A 132 23.36 4.71 -14.35
CA ALA A 132 23.00 3.32 -14.65
C ALA A 132 23.80 2.29 -13.84
N ALA A 133 25.08 2.59 -13.55
CA ALA A 133 25.93 1.71 -12.74
C ALA A 133 25.44 1.57 -11.29
N ASN A 134 24.69 2.55 -10.77
CA ASN A 134 24.18 2.53 -9.40
C ASN A 134 22.89 1.72 -9.23
N LEU A 135 22.26 1.27 -10.33
CA LEU A 135 20.97 0.57 -10.31
C LEU A 135 21.13 -0.89 -10.72
N ALA A 136 20.89 -1.81 -9.79
CA ALA A 136 20.87 -3.24 -10.05
C ALA A 136 19.53 -3.71 -10.63
N SER A 137 18.41 -3.14 -10.17
CA SER A 137 17.09 -3.39 -10.73
C SER A 137 16.19 -2.17 -10.61
N VAL A 138 15.30 -2.03 -11.59
CA VAL A 138 14.30 -0.95 -11.68
C VAL A 138 12.93 -1.55 -11.91
N ASP A 139 12.16 -1.63 -10.84
CA ASP A 139 10.78 -2.12 -10.82
C ASP A 139 9.83 -0.99 -10.38
N ALA A 140 8.54 -1.21 -10.57
CA ALA A 140 7.50 -0.31 -10.07
C ALA A 140 6.32 -1.11 -9.52
N CYS A 141 5.61 -0.49 -8.59
CA CYS A 141 4.33 -0.98 -8.12
C CYS A 141 3.38 0.21 -8.03
N THR A 142 2.29 0.24 -8.80
CA THR A 142 1.14 1.17 -8.78
C THR A 142 1.45 2.66 -8.58
N THR A 143 2.00 3.05 -7.42
CA THR A 143 2.35 4.43 -7.06
C THR A 143 3.84 4.69 -6.76
N ARG A 144 4.72 3.67 -6.79
CA ARG A 144 6.12 3.78 -6.35
C ARG A 144 7.07 3.01 -7.25
N LEU A 145 8.27 3.54 -7.49
CA LEU A 145 9.41 2.77 -7.99
C LEU A 145 9.98 1.93 -6.85
N ARG A 146 10.43 0.73 -7.18
CA ARG A 146 11.21 -0.17 -6.34
C ARG A 146 12.56 -0.38 -7.01
N LEU A 147 13.60 0.13 -6.39
CA LEU A 147 14.95 0.15 -6.93
C LEU A 147 15.85 -0.69 -6.03
N ILE A 148 16.71 -1.49 -6.63
CA ILE A 148 17.85 -2.10 -5.93
C ILE A 148 19.09 -1.34 -6.36
N ILE A 149 19.83 -0.78 -5.39
CA ILE A 149 21.04 0.01 -5.63
C ILE A 149 22.29 -0.81 -5.32
N THR A 150 23.34 -0.60 -6.12
CA THR A 150 24.65 -1.27 -5.96
C THR A 150 25.54 -0.54 -4.96
N GLY A 151 25.30 0.77 -4.74
CA GLY A 151 26.08 1.60 -3.83
C GLY A 151 27.27 2.30 -4.49
N GLU A 152 27.46 2.15 -5.80
CA GLU A 152 28.54 2.77 -6.56
C GLU A 152 28.28 4.26 -6.90
N GLY A 153 27.11 4.80 -6.55
CA GLY A 153 26.74 6.21 -6.74
C GLY A 153 25.89 6.80 -5.62
N SER A 154 25.92 8.13 -5.48
CA SER A 154 25.07 8.87 -4.53
C SER A 154 23.71 9.19 -5.12
N VAL A 155 22.64 8.87 -4.39
CA VAL A 155 21.26 9.25 -4.75
C VAL A 155 21.01 10.70 -4.33
N ASP A 156 20.67 11.55 -5.29
CA ASP A 156 20.37 12.97 -5.10
C ASP A 156 18.87 13.15 -4.81
N GLU A 157 18.50 13.06 -3.53
CA GLU A 157 17.11 13.26 -3.08
C GLU A 157 16.54 14.64 -3.40
N PRO A 158 17.28 15.76 -3.24
CA PRO A 158 16.83 17.07 -3.70
C PRO A 158 16.45 17.09 -5.19
N ARG A 159 17.28 16.50 -6.05
CA ARG A 159 17.00 16.42 -7.49
C ARG A 159 15.82 15.52 -7.80
N LEU A 160 15.65 14.41 -7.08
CA LEU A 160 14.45 13.56 -7.19
C LEU A 160 13.18 14.33 -6.82
N LYS A 161 13.19 15.11 -5.73
CA LYS A 161 12.05 15.96 -5.35
C LYS A 161 11.71 16.98 -6.44
N ALA A 162 12.71 17.62 -7.04
CA ALA A 162 12.50 18.53 -8.18
C ALA A 162 11.89 17.84 -9.41
N LEU A 163 12.16 16.55 -9.62
CA LEU A 163 11.57 15.75 -10.69
C LEU A 163 10.11 15.33 -10.41
N GLY A 164 9.53 15.75 -9.28
CA GLY A 164 8.14 15.49 -8.90
C GLY A 164 7.94 14.27 -8.01
N VAL A 165 9.01 13.77 -7.37
CA VAL A 165 8.93 12.71 -6.36
C VAL A 165 8.26 13.25 -5.10
N ARG A 166 7.23 12.54 -4.63
CA ARG A 166 6.47 12.88 -3.42
C ARG A 166 7.12 12.36 -2.13
N GLY A 167 8.04 11.42 -2.25
CA GLY A 167 8.77 10.88 -1.12
C GLY A 167 9.76 9.80 -1.53
N VAL A 168 10.81 9.63 -0.72
CA VAL A 168 11.84 8.60 -0.87
C VAL A 168 11.89 7.78 0.42
N VAL A 169 11.90 6.46 0.31
CA VAL A 169 11.92 5.53 1.45
C VAL A 169 13.07 4.54 1.23
N ARG A 170 13.87 4.29 2.27
CA ARG A 170 14.98 3.31 2.24
C ARG A 170 14.72 2.16 3.22
N PRO A 171 14.04 1.07 2.79
CA PRO A 171 13.79 -0.08 3.65
C PRO A 171 15.07 -0.83 4.07
N SER A 172 16.14 -0.76 3.29
CA SER A 172 17.45 -1.33 3.60
C SER A 172 18.56 -0.57 2.86
N GLU A 173 19.84 -0.85 3.15
CA GLU A 173 20.98 -0.17 2.51
C GLU A 173 21.02 -0.31 0.98
N ARG A 174 20.46 -1.42 0.45
CA ARG A 174 20.44 -1.71 -0.99
C ARG A 174 19.06 -1.54 -1.63
N ALA A 175 18.02 -1.22 -0.87
CA ALA A 175 16.67 -1.06 -1.39
C ALA A 175 16.20 0.39 -1.25
N LEU A 176 15.76 0.98 -2.36
CA LEU A 176 15.27 2.35 -2.44
C LEU A 176 13.86 2.35 -3.06
N GLN A 177 12.92 3.03 -2.43
CA GLN A 177 11.58 3.24 -2.97
C GLN A 177 11.33 4.72 -3.22
N VAL A 178 10.80 5.05 -4.39
CA VAL A 178 10.53 6.42 -4.82
C VAL A 178 9.04 6.56 -5.13
N VAL A 179 8.34 7.45 -4.42
CA VAL A 179 6.89 7.63 -4.53
C VAL A 179 6.58 8.68 -5.60
N LEU A 180 5.94 8.25 -6.70
CA LEU A 180 5.62 9.10 -7.86
C LEU A 180 4.10 9.27 -8.08
N GLY A 181 3.29 8.36 -7.50
CA GLY A 181 1.89 8.23 -7.88
C GLY A 181 1.72 7.37 -9.15
N PRO A 182 0.58 7.47 -9.85
CA PRO A 182 0.14 6.50 -10.86
C PRO A 182 1.05 6.37 -12.10
N ILE A 183 2.06 7.23 -12.22
CA ILE A 183 3.02 7.24 -13.32
C ILE A 183 4.26 6.37 -13.07
N ALA A 184 4.33 5.66 -11.94
CA ALA A 184 5.51 4.91 -11.53
C ALA A 184 5.95 3.87 -12.57
N ASP A 185 5.01 3.11 -13.14
CA ASP A 185 5.33 2.08 -14.15
C ASP A 185 5.90 2.69 -15.43
N GLN A 186 5.36 3.84 -15.85
CA GLN A 186 5.85 4.57 -17.02
C GLN A 186 7.28 5.08 -16.80
N VAL A 187 7.55 5.68 -15.64
CA VAL A 187 8.88 6.19 -15.30
C VAL A 187 9.90 5.05 -15.18
N ALA A 188 9.53 3.90 -14.60
CA ALA A 188 10.40 2.73 -14.55
C ALA A 188 10.78 2.21 -15.95
N SER A 189 9.83 2.23 -16.89
CA SER A 189 10.09 1.88 -18.29
C SER A 189 11.08 2.83 -18.95
N GLU A 190 10.89 4.14 -18.76
CA GLU A 190 11.78 5.17 -19.32
C GLU A 190 13.20 5.10 -18.74
N ILE A 191 13.34 4.83 -17.44
CA ILE A 191 14.66 4.63 -16.81
C ILE A 191 15.35 3.40 -17.42
N ARG A 192 14.64 2.27 -17.56
CA ARG A 192 15.20 1.06 -18.20
C ARG A 192 15.62 1.31 -19.65
N ALA A 193 14.83 2.08 -20.39
CA ALA A 193 15.19 2.48 -21.75
C ALA A 193 16.46 3.35 -21.79
N ALA A 194 16.60 4.29 -20.84
CA ALA A 194 17.78 5.13 -20.72
C ALA A 194 19.04 4.35 -20.29
N MET A 195 18.90 3.29 -19.48
CA MET A 195 20.03 2.43 -19.08
C MET A 195 20.61 1.58 -20.22
N GLY A 196 19.88 1.39 -21.32
CA GLY A 196 20.22 0.41 -22.36
C GLY A 196 20.27 0.97 -23.79
N GLY A 197 20.64 2.23 -23.98
CA GLY A 197 20.49 2.94 -25.26
C GLY A 197 21.22 2.32 -26.48
N ALA A 198 20.55 1.41 -27.19
CA ALA A 198 20.40 1.37 -28.66
C ALA A 198 19.47 0.21 -29.11
N GLY A 199 18.19 0.52 -29.36
CA GLY A 199 17.37 -0.15 -30.38
C GLY A 199 16.55 -1.38 -29.99
N ALA A 200 15.30 -1.17 -29.57
CA ALA A 200 14.15 -1.99 -30.01
C ALA A 200 12.82 -1.24 -29.85
N ARG A 201 12.42 -0.64 -30.96
CA ARG A 201 11.09 -0.17 -31.42
C ARG A 201 9.85 -0.56 -30.59
N THR A 202 9.03 0.46 -30.36
CA THR A 202 7.56 0.51 -30.35
C THR A 202 6.79 -0.81 -30.15
N ALA A 203 6.14 -0.94 -29.00
CA ALA A 203 4.85 -1.63 -28.90
C ALA A 203 4.04 -1.10 -27.70
N SER A 204 2.98 -0.34 -28.01
CA SER A 204 1.81 -0.19 -27.14
C SER A 204 0.74 -1.21 -27.58
N PRO A 205 -0.25 -1.53 -26.74
CA PRO A 205 -0.63 -2.90 -26.42
C PRO A 205 -1.56 -3.55 -27.45
N THR A 206 -1.36 -4.84 -27.71
CA THR A 206 -2.40 -5.73 -28.27
C THR A 206 -2.22 -7.12 -27.64
N PRO A 207 -3.29 -7.93 -27.58
CA PRO A 207 -3.72 -8.69 -26.42
C PRO A 207 -2.81 -9.90 -26.18
N VAL A 208 -2.85 -10.40 -24.94
CA VAL A 208 -2.23 -11.63 -24.46
C VAL A 208 -2.29 -12.74 -25.52
N ALA A 209 -1.21 -12.88 -26.28
CA ALA A 209 -0.93 -14.02 -27.13
C ALA A 209 0.21 -14.80 -26.49
N ALA A 210 -0.09 -16.07 -26.24
CA ALA A 210 0.72 -17.09 -25.60
C ALA A 210 2.23 -16.95 -25.83
N THR A 211 2.98 -16.93 -24.72
CA THR A 211 4.41 -17.25 -24.73
C THR A 211 4.59 -18.76 -24.99
N PRO A 212 5.56 -19.18 -25.81
CA PRO A 212 5.80 -20.59 -26.11
C PRO A 212 6.33 -21.35 -24.88
N ALA A 213 6.04 -22.65 -24.85
CA ALA A 213 6.32 -23.59 -23.79
C ALA A 213 7.78 -23.56 -23.27
N VAL A 214 7.92 -23.29 -21.97
CA VAL A 214 9.16 -23.50 -21.21
C VAL A 214 9.15 -24.94 -20.72
N THR A 215 10.06 -25.74 -21.25
CA THR A 215 10.21 -27.18 -20.97
C THR A 215 10.68 -27.48 -19.54
N GLY A 216 10.91 -26.46 -18.71
CA GLY A 216 11.36 -26.55 -17.32
C GLY A 216 10.25 -26.74 -16.27
N ASP A 217 9.02 -26.29 -16.55
CA ASP A 217 7.95 -26.28 -15.55
C ASP A 217 7.31 -27.66 -15.34
N LYS A 218 7.28 -28.51 -16.38
CA LYS A 218 6.66 -29.85 -16.29
C LYS A 218 7.42 -30.78 -15.34
N ALA A 219 8.75 -30.86 -15.46
CA ALA A 219 9.56 -31.70 -14.58
C ALA A 219 9.58 -31.18 -13.12
N GLN A 220 9.38 -29.88 -12.91
CA GLN A 220 9.22 -29.32 -11.57
C GLN A 220 7.81 -29.58 -11.01
N ALA A 221 6.77 -29.47 -11.84
CA ALA A 221 5.40 -29.80 -11.50
C ALA A 221 5.25 -31.27 -11.10
N GLU A 222 5.86 -32.21 -11.84
CA GLU A 222 5.83 -33.64 -11.51
C GLU A 222 6.46 -33.93 -10.14
N ARG A 223 7.60 -33.28 -9.85
CA ARG A 223 8.28 -33.40 -8.56
C ARG A 223 7.48 -32.76 -7.42
N LEU A 224 6.80 -31.65 -7.67
CA LEU A 224 5.91 -31.00 -6.70
C LEU A 224 4.70 -31.89 -6.39
N VAL A 225 4.09 -32.51 -7.40
CA VAL A 225 2.98 -33.45 -7.22
C VAL A 225 3.45 -34.68 -6.44
N ALA A 226 4.63 -35.22 -6.73
CA ALA A 226 5.20 -36.33 -5.95
C ALA A 226 5.40 -35.94 -4.48
N ALA A 227 5.92 -34.75 -4.20
CA ALA A 227 6.11 -34.24 -2.84
C ALA A 227 4.78 -33.96 -2.11
N LEU A 228 3.68 -33.72 -2.83
CA LEU A 228 2.34 -33.59 -2.29
C LEU A 228 1.62 -34.93 -2.07
N GLY A 229 2.30 -36.07 -2.27
CA GLY A 229 1.73 -37.41 -2.10
C GLY A 229 1.12 -38.00 -3.38
N GLY A 230 1.41 -37.40 -4.55
CA GLY A 230 0.93 -37.85 -5.86
C GLY A 230 -0.35 -37.15 -6.33
N SER A 231 -0.71 -37.33 -7.62
CA SER A 231 -1.87 -36.68 -8.25
C SER A 231 -3.18 -37.03 -7.54
N ARG A 232 -3.31 -38.29 -7.10
CA ARG A 232 -4.48 -38.80 -6.37
C ARG A 232 -4.64 -38.22 -4.97
N ASN A 233 -3.59 -37.64 -4.40
CA ASN A 233 -3.67 -37.02 -3.09
C ASN A 233 -4.18 -35.57 -3.16
N ILE A 234 -4.20 -34.94 -4.33
CA ILE A 234 -4.61 -33.55 -4.52
C ILE A 234 -6.10 -33.51 -4.86
N GLU A 235 -6.91 -32.99 -3.95
CA GLU A 235 -8.36 -32.81 -4.16
C GLU A 235 -8.67 -31.50 -4.87
N THR A 236 -8.05 -30.39 -4.44
CA THR A 236 -8.17 -29.10 -5.11
C THR A 236 -6.84 -28.36 -5.15
N LEU A 237 -6.58 -27.69 -6.28
CA LEU A 237 -5.38 -26.88 -6.51
C LEU A 237 -5.77 -25.46 -6.92
N GLY A 238 -5.50 -24.51 -6.03
CA GLY A 238 -5.57 -23.09 -6.28
C GLY A 238 -4.18 -22.45 -6.28
N SER A 239 -4.05 -21.31 -6.93
CA SER A 239 -2.84 -20.50 -6.91
C SER A 239 -3.15 -19.06 -6.54
N CYS A 240 -2.13 -18.39 -5.99
CA CYS A 240 -2.08 -16.97 -5.75
C CYS A 240 -0.71 -16.48 -6.24
N THR A 241 -0.52 -15.16 -6.30
CA THR A 241 0.69 -14.51 -6.83
C THR A 241 2.02 -15.02 -6.25
N SER A 242 2.04 -15.60 -5.05
CA SER A 242 3.26 -16.12 -4.41
C SER A 242 3.17 -17.53 -3.82
N ARG A 243 2.01 -18.19 -3.90
CA ARG A 243 1.77 -19.47 -3.19
C ARG A 243 0.75 -20.35 -3.89
N LEU A 244 0.95 -21.66 -3.77
CA LEU A 244 -0.05 -22.67 -4.08
C LEU A 244 -0.90 -22.96 -2.85
N ARG A 245 -2.22 -23.05 -3.03
CA ARG A 245 -3.16 -23.56 -2.04
C ARG A 245 -3.64 -24.92 -2.51
N VAL A 246 -3.24 -25.95 -1.78
CA VAL A 246 -3.57 -27.34 -2.10
C VAL A 246 -4.47 -27.89 -1.00
N VAL A 247 -5.59 -28.51 -1.37
CA VAL A 247 -6.34 -29.37 -0.44
C VAL A 247 -5.97 -30.80 -0.78
N VAL A 248 -5.54 -31.55 0.24
CA VAL A 248 -5.10 -32.95 0.10
C VAL A 248 -6.07 -33.91 0.78
N LEU A 249 -6.13 -35.15 0.30
CA LEU A 249 -6.92 -36.23 0.89
C LEU A 249 -6.22 -36.83 2.12
N ASP A 250 -4.91 -37.07 2.01
CA ASP A 250 -4.04 -37.59 3.06
C ASP A 250 -2.92 -36.57 3.39
N PRO A 251 -3.01 -35.87 4.53
CA PRO A 251 -2.00 -34.92 4.97
C PRO A 251 -0.65 -35.55 5.37
N LEU A 252 -0.62 -36.85 5.69
CA LEU A 252 0.59 -37.55 6.10
C LEU A 252 1.46 -37.97 4.92
N ALA A 253 0.86 -38.11 3.73
CA ALA A 253 1.56 -38.41 2.49
C ALA A 253 2.35 -37.21 1.91
N VAL A 254 2.28 -36.04 2.56
CA VAL A 254 2.94 -34.81 2.09
C VAL A 254 4.33 -34.66 2.70
N ASP A 255 5.34 -34.63 1.83
CA ASP A 255 6.75 -34.47 2.21
C ASP A 255 7.16 -32.99 2.16
N GLU A 256 7.14 -32.35 3.33
CA GLU A 256 7.55 -30.95 3.48
C GLU A 256 9.05 -30.72 3.21
N THR A 257 9.89 -31.74 3.41
CA THR A 257 11.33 -31.61 3.17
C THR A 257 11.63 -31.63 1.68
N ALA A 258 10.92 -32.47 0.92
CA ALA A 258 10.94 -32.45 -0.54
C ALA A 258 10.37 -31.15 -1.11
N LEU A 259 9.29 -30.60 -0.55
CA LEU A 259 8.76 -29.31 -0.99
C LEU A 259 9.78 -28.16 -0.82
N LYS A 260 10.51 -28.14 0.31
CA LYS A 260 11.57 -27.15 0.56
C LYS A 260 12.75 -27.32 -0.39
N SER A 261 13.17 -28.55 -0.69
CA SER A 261 14.27 -28.81 -1.64
C SER A 261 13.90 -28.45 -3.09
N LEU A 262 12.60 -28.45 -3.42
CA LEU A 262 12.06 -28.00 -4.70
C LEU A 262 11.87 -26.48 -4.82
N GLY A 263 12.31 -25.71 -3.82
CA GLY A 263 12.30 -24.25 -3.83
C GLY A 263 11.14 -23.61 -3.05
N ALA A 264 10.38 -24.37 -2.26
CA ALA A 264 9.42 -23.78 -1.35
C ALA A 264 10.13 -22.99 -0.25
N ARG A 265 9.83 -21.69 -0.16
CA ARG A 265 10.33 -20.79 0.88
C ARG A 265 9.64 -21.03 2.22
N GLY A 266 8.46 -21.65 2.19
CA GLY A 266 7.70 -22.04 3.37
C GLY A 266 6.54 -22.95 3.00
N VAL A 267 6.18 -23.83 3.93
CA VAL A 267 4.99 -24.69 3.86
C VAL A 267 4.18 -24.43 5.12
N ALA A 268 2.89 -24.12 4.98
CA ALA A 268 1.99 -23.85 6.08
C ALA A 268 0.76 -24.74 5.99
N ARG A 269 0.45 -25.47 7.07
CA ARG A 269 -0.78 -26.26 7.19
C ARG A 269 -1.89 -25.38 7.79
N ILE A 270 -3.02 -25.30 7.12
CA ILE A 270 -4.18 -24.52 7.53
C ILE A 270 -5.35 -25.49 7.74
N GLY A 271 -5.61 -25.83 9.01
CA GLY A 271 -6.53 -26.92 9.34
C GLY A 271 -5.97 -28.30 8.97
N GLU A 272 -6.85 -29.30 8.88
CA GLU A 272 -6.42 -30.70 8.73
C GLU A 272 -5.98 -31.06 7.31
N ARG A 273 -6.60 -30.47 6.27
CA ARG A 273 -6.44 -30.90 4.87
C ARG A 273 -5.92 -29.84 3.91
N THR A 274 -5.73 -28.59 4.35
CA THR A 274 -5.25 -27.51 3.46
C THR A 274 -3.79 -27.22 3.72
N ILE A 275 -3.00 -27.16 2.64
CA ILE A 275 -1.57 -26.89 2.67
C ILE A 275 -1.27 -25.72 1.73
N HIS A 276 -0.57 -24.72 2.25
CA HIS A 276 -0.05 -23.59 1.49
C HIS A 276 1.44 -23.77 1.25
N VAL A 277 1.85 -23.77 -0.02
CA VAL A 277 3.27 -23.88 -0.42
C VAL A 277 3.70 -22.55 -1.03
N VAL A 278 4.64 -21.87 -0.38
CA VAL A 278 5.11 -20.55 -0.80
C VAL A 278 6.27 -20.71 -1.79
N LEU A 279 6.00 -20.50 -3.07
CA LEU A 279 6.96 -20.68 -4.17
C LEU A 279 7.42 -19.34 -4.79
N GLY A 280 6.82 -18.21 -4.38
CA GLY A 280 7.09 -16.91 -4.97
C GLY A 280 6.41 -16.74 -6.34
N PRO A 281 6.90 -15.85 -7.22
CA PRO A 281 6.18 -15.41 -8.43
C PRO A 281 5.90 -16.52 -9.45
N GLN A 282 6.58 -17.67 -9.34
CA GLN A 282 6.39 -18.85 -10.17
C GLN A 282 5.19 -19.73 -9.74
N ALA A 283 4.48 -19.37 -8.67
CA ALA A 283 3.39 -20.19 -8.14
C ALA A 283 2.25 -20.40 -9.14
N ASP A 284 1.85 -19.37 -9.90
CA ASP A 284 0.77 -19.48 -10.88
C ASP A 284 1.17 -20.35 -12.08
N ALA A 285 2.40 -20.18 -12.60
CA ALA A 285 2.92 -20.99 -13.70
C ALA A 285 3.02 -22.49 -13.33
N LEU A 286 3.48 -22.79 -12.11
CA LEU A 286 3.55 -24.17 -11.63
C LEU A 286 2.17 -24.78 -11.37
N ALA A 287 1.17 -23.98 -10.98
CA ALA A 287 -0.20 -24.47 -10.83
C ALA A 287 -0.79 -24.93 -12.16
N GLU A 288 -0.59 -24.14 -13.22
CA GLU A 288 -1.01 -24.50 -14.58
C GLU A 288 -0.25 -25.71 -15.09
N ALA A 289 1.07 -25.78 -14.86
CA ALA A 289 1.86 -26.95 -15.23
C ALA A 289 1.37 -28.23 -14.52
N ILE A 290 0.96 -28.16 -13.25
CA ILE A 290 0.38 -29.29 -12.51
C ILE A 290 -0.97 -29.71 -13.10
N ARG A 291 -1.83 -28.76 -13.50
CA ARG A 291 -3.13 -29.04 -14.14
C ARG A 291 -3.00 -29.75 -15.48
N LEU A 292 -1.88 -29.55 -16.18
CA LEU A 292 -1.58 -30.16 -17.47
C LEU A 292 -0.92 -31.54 -17.34
N LEU A 293 -0.65 -32.04 -16.13
CA LEU A 293 -0.15 -33.39 -15.92
C LEU A 293 -1.28 -34.43 -16.07
N PRO A 294 -1.01 -35.58 -16.70
CA PRO A 294 -1.98 -36.67 -16.73
C PRO A 294 -2.23 -37.18 -15.30
N ALA A 295 -3.50 -37.36 -14.96
CA ALA A 295 -3.97 -37.77 -13.63
C ALA A 295 -3.51 -39.19 -13.23
#